data_AF-A0A2N1WA59-F1
#
_entry.id   AF-A0A2N1WA59-F1
#
_cell.length_a   1.000
_cell.length_b   1.000
_cell.length_c   1.000
_cell.angle_alpha   90.00
_cell.angle_beta   90.00
_cell.angle_gamma   90.00
#
_symmetry.space_group_name_H-M   'P 1'
#
loop_
_entity.id
_entity.type
_entity.pdbx_description
1 polymer ?
#
loop_
_entity_poly.entity_id
_entity_poly.type
_entity_poly.pdbx_seq_one_letter_code
_entity_poly.pdbx_strand_id
1 'polypeptide(L)'
;MTIPLLYLVFFFSGAAGLFYESVWTRYLGLLVGHDAHAQVIVLVIFLGGMSIGAALVARRTVGIANPLRTYAIVEAVAGVAGLLFHDLFVTASGFAYGSLFPA
;
A
#
# COMPACT_ATOMS: atom_id res chain seq x y z
N MET A 1 8.29 27.73 3.44
CA MET A 1 8.09 26.32 3.83
C MET A 1 9.45 25.68 3.98
N THR A 2 9.73 25.17 5.18
CA THR A 2 11.03 24.63 5.58
C THR A 2 11.27 23.30 4.86
N ILE A 3 12.13 23.32 3.83
CA ILE A 3 12.63 22.14 3.09
C ILE A 3 12.92 20.90 3.99
N PRO A 4 13.46 21.01 5.23
CA PRO A 4 13.62 19.84 6.10
C PRO A 4 12.33 19.08 6.44
N LEU A 5 11.18 19.77 6.52
CA LEU A 5 9.91 19.11 6.79
C LEU A 5 9.50 18.18 5.64
N LEU A 6 9.80 18.56 4.39
CA LEU A 6 9.48 17.74 3.21
C LEU A 6 10.28 16.44 3.21
N TYR A 7 11.57 16.48 3.55
CA TYR A 7 12.38 15.27 3.66
C TYR A 7 11.85 14.32 4.72
N LEU A 8 11.40 14.86 5.85
CA LEU A 8 10.84 14.07 6.93
C LEU A 8 9.53 13.40 6.49
N VAL A 9 8.63 14.13 5.82
CA VAL A 9 7.39 13.57 5.26
C VAL A 9 7.68 12.48 4.23
N PHE A 10 8.59 12.71 3.29
CA PHE A 10 8.99 11.69 2.29
C PHE A 10 9.59 10.45 2.94
N PHE A 11 10.41 10.62 3.98
CA PHE A 11 10.97 9.51 4.74
C PHE A 11 9.89 8.68 5.42
N PHE A 12 8.96 9.32 6.14
CA PHE A 12 7.86 8.62 6.81
C PHE A 12 6.89 7.97 5.84
N SER A 13 6.63 8.58 4.68
CA SER A 13 5.80 7.99 3.62
C SER A 13 6.44 6.71 3.05
N GLY A 14 7.74 6.73 2.76
CA GLY A 14 8.48 5.55 2.34
C GLY A 14 8.53 4.45 3.42
N ALA A 15 8.78 4.84 4.68
CA ALA A 15 8.77 3.90 5.81
C ALA A 15 7.38 3.26 6.01
N ALA A 16 6.30 4.05 5.88
CA ALA A 16 4.94 3.55 5.93
C ALA A 16 4.67 2.54 4.81
N GLY A 17 5.16 2.79 3.59
CA GLY A 17 5.09 1.84 2.48
C GLY A 17 5.74 0.49 2.80
N LEU A 18 6.94 0.50 3.39
CA LEU A 18 7.64 -0.72 3.81
C LEU A 18 6.90 -1.46 4.94
N PHE A 19 6.31 -0.74 5.89
CA PHE A 19 5.48 -1.36 6.92
C PHE A 19 4.24 -2.04 6.32
N TYR A 20 3.56 -1.38 5.38
CA TYR A 20 2.43 -2.00 4.67
C TYR A 20 2.85 -3.24 3.89
N GLU A 21 3.97 -3.20 3.18
CA GLU A 21 4.53 -4.35 2.46
C GLU A 21 4.77 -5.55 3.41
N SER A 22 5.40 -5.31 4.56
CA SER A 22 5.67 -6.34 5.56
C SER A 22 4.39 -6.94 6.16
N VAL A 23 3.43 -6.08 6.51
CA VAL A 23 2.14 -6.50 7.08
C VAL A 23 1.35 -7.33 6.07
N TRP A 24 1.24 -6.87 4.81
CA TRP A 24 0.55 -7.61 3.75
C TRP A 24 1.22 -8.92 3.39
N THR A 25 2.55 -8.98 3.43
CA THR A 25 3.29 -10.24 3.22
C THR A 25 2.92 -11.27 4.28
N ARG A 26 2.83 -10.86 5.54
CA ARG A 26 2.42 -11.74 6.64
C ARG A 26 0.98 -12.24 6.49
N TYR A 27 0.06 -11.35 6.09
CA TYR A 27 -1.33 -11.72 5.86
C TYR A 27 -1.51 -12.68 4.68
N LEU A 28 -0.81 -12.44 3.57
CA LEU A 28 -0.81 -13.35 2.43
C LEU A 28 -0.09 -14.67 2.74
N GLY A 29 0.94 -14.65 3.58
CA GLY A 29 1.61 -15.86 4.07
C GLY A 29 0.64 -16.81 4.78
N LEU A 30 -0.29 -16.26 5.58
CA LEU A 30 -1.35 -17.03 6.23
C LEU A 30 -2.35 -17.65 5.23
N LEU A 31 -2.60 -16.99 4.10
CA LEU A 31 -3.52 -17.48 3.06
C LEU A 31 -2.87 -18.51 2.10
N VAL A 32 -1.61 -18.30 1.74
CA VAL A 32 -0.87 -19.11 0.77
C VAL A 32 -0.16 -20.29 1.43
N GLY A 33 0.11 -20.23 2.74
CA GLY A 33 0.76 -21.29 3.51
C GLY A 33 2.26 -21.46 3.27
N HIS A 34 2.88 -20.64 2.41
CA HIS A 34 4.32 -20.58 2.16
C HIS A 34 4.80 -19.13 2.13
N ASP A 35 5.68 -18.76 3.08
CA ASP A 35 6.18 -17.39 3.27
C ASP A 35 6.88 -16.82 2.02
N ALA A 36 7.66 -17.64 1.32
CA ALA A 36 8.42 -17.18 0.15
C ALA A 36 7.51 -16.72 -1.01
N HIS A 37 6.39 -17.42 -1.24
CA HIS A 37 5.46 -17.06 -2.31
C HIS A 37 4.69 -15.77 -1.98
N ALA A 38 4.27 -15.61 -0.72
CA ALA A 38 3.59 -14.40 -0.27
C ALA A 38 4.46 -13.15 -0.45
N GLN A 39 5.75 -13.25 -0.11
CA GLN A 39 6.70 -12.14 -0.27
C GLN A 39 6.84 -11.72 -1.73
N VAL A 40 7.01 -12.68 -2.66
CA VAL A 40 7.15 -12.37 -4.09
C VAL A 40 5.87 -11.74 -4.64
N ILE A 41 4.70 -12.24 -4.28
CA ILE A 41 3.42 -11.69 -4.72
C ILE A 41 3.27 -10.24 -4.26
N VAL A 42 3.52 -9.97 -2.98
CA VAL A 42 3.43 -8.61 -2.44
C VAL A 42 4.44 -7.69 -3.11
N LEU A 43 5.69 -8.12 -3.27
CA LEU A 43 6.72 -7.34 -3.95
C LEU A 43 6.30 -6.98 -5.38
N VAL A 44 5.79 -7.96 -6.15
CA VAL A 44 5.34 -7.74 -7.52
C VAL A 44 4.17 -6.75 -7.58
N ILE A 45 3.21 -6.87 -6.67
CA ILE A 45 2.06 -5.95 -6.59
C ILE A 45 2.55 -4.55 -6.20
N PHE A 46 3.45 -4.44 -5.23
CA PHE A 46 3.94 -3.16 -4.70
C PHE A 46 4.83 -2.43 -5.72
N LEU A 47 5.89 -3.08 -6.21
CA LEU A 47 6.79 -2.50 -7.23
C LEU A 47 6.10 -2.32 -8.58
N GLY A 48 5.25 -3.26 -8.98
CA GLY A 48 4.48 -3.18 -10.21
C GLY A 48 3.50 -2.00 -10.15
N GLY A 49 2.75 -1.87 -9.05
CA GLY A 49 1.86 -0.74 -8.81
C GLY A 49 2.58 0.61 -8.80
N MET A 50 3.73 0.71 -8.11
CA MET A 50 4.56 1.92 -8.12
C MET A 50 5.06 2.27 -9.52
N SER A 51 5.52 1.28 -10.29
CA SER A 51 6.02 1.49 -11.65
C SER A 51 4.92 1.97 -12.59
N ILE A 52 3.72 1.39 -12.50
CA ILE A 52 2.55 1.83 -13.27
C ILE A 52 2.13 3.25 -12.85
N GLY A 53 2.10 3.54 -11.55
CA GLY A 53 1.79 4.86 -11.02
C GLY A 53 2.77 5.93 -11.52
N ALA A 54 4.07 5.63 -11.49
CA ALA A 54 5.11 6.51 -12.02
C ALA A 54 4.93 6.75 -13.53
N ALA A 55 4.65 5.70 -14.31
CA ALA A 55 4.41 5.82 -15.75
C ALA A 55 3.18 6.67 -16.09
N LEU A 56 2.08 6.52 -15.33
CA LEU A 56 0.85 7.31 -15.49
C LEU A 56 1.09 8.80 -15.21
N VAL A 57 1.86 9.10 -14.17
CA VAL A 57 2.10 10.48 -13.73
C VAL A 57 3.22 11.14 -14.55
N ALA A 58 4.19 10.38 -15.07
CA ALA A 58 5.33 10.89 -15.84
C ALA A 58 4.93 11.83 -16.98
N ARG A 59 3.80 11.57 -17.66
CA ARG A 59 3.27 12.42 -18.73
C ARG A 59 2.44 13.61 -18.25
N ARG A 60 1.90 13.55 -17.02
CA ARG A 60 1.04 14.59 -16.44
C ARG A 60 1.80 15.60 -15.59
N THR A 61 3.06 15.35 -15.24
CA THR A 61 3.89 16.23 -14.40
C THR A 61 3.98 17.67 -14.94
N VAL A 62 3.97 17.85 -16.27
CA VAL A 62 4.13 19.17 -16.92
C VAL A 62 2.95 20.12 -16.65
N GLY A 63 1.77 19.60 -16.26
CA GLY A 63 0.57 20.41 -16.00
C GLY A 63 0.17 20.55 -14.52
N ILE A 64 0.97 20.02 -13.58
CA ILE A 64 0.59 20.01 -12.16
C ILE A 64 0.89 21.37 -11.54
N ALA A 65 -0.16 22.20 -11.39
CA ALA A 65 -0.05 23.54 -10.80
C ALA A 65 0.42 23.54 -9.33
N ASN A 66 0.17 22.47 -8.56
CA ASN A 66 0.64 22.34 -7.18
C ASN A 66 1.01 20.88 -6.85
N PRO A 67 2.30 20.50 -7.00
CA PRO A 67 2.75 19.12 -6.77
C PRO A 67 2.57 18.67 -5.31
N LEU A 68 2.65 19.60 -4.34
CA LEU A 68 2.42 19.29 -2.93
C LEU A 68 0.98 18.85 -2.66
N ARG A 69 0.00 19.52 -3.27
CA ARG A 69 -1.42 19.15 -3.09
C ARG A 69 -1.72 17.78 -3.68
N THR A 70 -1.11 17.48 -4.83
CA THR A 70 -1.24 16.17 -5.48
C THR A 70 -0.63 15.08 -4.60
N TYR A 71 0.56 15.31 -4.05
CA TYR A 71 1.21 14.42 -3.10
C TYR A 71 0.34 14.17 -1.85
N ALA A 72 -0.21 15.23 -1.25
CA ALA A 72 -1.07 15.11 -0.08
C ALA A 72 -2.35 14.31 -0.35
N ILE A 73 -2.95 14.45 -1.54
CA ILE A 73 -4.12 13.65 -1.95
C ILE A 73 -3.74 12.18 -2.09
N VAL A 74 -2.61 11.87 -2.74
CA VAL A 74 -2.14 10.49 -2.91
C VAL A 74 -1.86 9.86 -1.55
N GLU A 75 -1.21 10.58 -0.64
CA GLU A 75 -0.92 10.09 0.71
C GLU A 75 -2.20 9.88 1.54
N ALA A 76 -3.19 10.77 1.41
CA ALA A 76 -4.50 10.60 2.04
C ALA A 76 -5.25 9.37 1.49
N VAL A 77 -5.23 9.16 0.16
CA VAL A 77 -5.84 7.98 -0.45
C VAL A 77 -5.13 6.70 0.00
N ALA A 78 -3.80 6.70 0.05
CA ALA A 78 -3.02 5.56 0.55
C ALA A 78 -3.31 5.27 2.03
N GLY A 79 -3.38 6.31 2.88
CA GLY A 79 -3.72 6.17 4.29
C GLY A 79 -5.14 5.65 4.52
N VAL A 80 -6.13 6.17 3.76
CA VAL A 80 -7.51 5.67 3.81
C VAL A 80 -7.60 4.21 3.35
N ALA A 81 -6.90 3.85 2.27
CA ALA A 81 -6.83 2.47 1.80
C ALA A 81 -6.21 1.54 2.85
N GLY A 82 -5.16 1.99 3.54
CA GLY A 82 -4.53 1.25 4.63
C GLY A 82 -5.44 1.08 5.86
N LEU A 83 -6.22 2.11 6.24
CA LEU A 83 -7.19 2.02 7.34
C LEU A 83 -8.31 1.04 7.00
N LEU A 84 -8.86 1.13 5.79
CA LEU A 84 -9.92 0.22 5.32
C LEU A 84 -9.42 -1.22 5.15
N PHE A 85 -8.11 -1.43 4.95
CA PHE A 85 -7.55 -2.76 4.75
C PHE A 85 -7.77 -3.67 5.97
N HIS A 86 -7.65 -3.14 7.20
CA HIS A 86 -7.83 -3.94 8.40
C HIS A 86 -9.27 -4.50 8.50
N ASP A 87 -10.27 -3.64 8.31
CA ASP A 87 -11.68 -4.04 8.35
C ASP A 87 -12.03 -5.00 7.20
N LEU A 88 -11.46 -4.76 6.02
CA LEU A 88 -11.63 -5.65 4.87
C LEU A 88 -11.02 -7.03 5.14
N PHE A 89 -9.84 -7.07 5.76
CA PHE A 89 -9.17 -8.31 6.13
C PHE A 89 -9.94 -9.09 7.19
N VAL A 90 -10.44 -8.43 8.24
CA VAL A 90 -11.25 -9.06 9.29
C VAL A 90 -12.56 -9.60 8.72
N THR A 91 -13.22 -8.86 7.83
CA THR A 91 -14.46 -9.31 7.18
C THR A 91 -14.21 -10.48 6.22
N ALA A 92 -13.16 -10.42 5.41
CA ALA A 92 -12.80 -11.49 4.48
C ALA A 92 -12.37 -12.77 5.20
N SER A 93 -11.59 -12.66 6.27
CA SER A 93 -11.20 -13.80 7.10
C SER A 93 -12.41 -14.40 7.84
N GLY A 94 -13.30 -13.58 8.41
CA GLY A 94 -14.54 -14.05 9.03
C GLY A 94 -15.44 -14.80 8.04
N PHE A 95 -15.54 -14.31 6.79
CA PHE A 95 -16.30 -14.98 5.73
C PHE A 95 -15.64 -16.29 5.27
N ALA A 96 -14.30 -16.31 5.16
CA ALA A 96 -13.55 -17.51 4.80
C ALA A 96 -13.67 -18.61 5.87
N TYR A 97 -13.56 -18.26 7.16
CA TYR A 97 -13.74 -19.21 8.26
C TYR A 97 -15.17 -19.73 8.36
N GLY A 98 -16.18 -18.88 8.11
CA GLY A 98 -17.59 -19.29 8.17
C GLY A 98 -18.06 -20.20 7.02
N SER A 99 -17.33 -20.25 5.90
CA SER A 99 -17.77 -20.99 4.69
C SER A 99 -16.86 -22.16 4.28
N LEU A 100 -15.56 -22.14 4.63
CA LEU A 100 -14.60 -23.17 4.21
C LEU A 100 -14.24 -24.19 5.30
N PHE A 101 -14.44 -23.87 6.59
CA PHE A 101 -14.23 -24.81 7.70
C PHE A 101 -15.43 -24.82 8.66
N PRO A 102 -16.58 -25.42 8.26
CA PRO A 102 -17.57 -25.81 9.26
C PRO A 102 -16.92 -26.91 10.12
N ALA A 103 -16.79 -26.64 11.42
CA ALA A 103 -16.54 -27.66 12.42
C ALA A 103 -17.68 -28.69 12.44
#